data_AF-A0A1V5KUC8-F1
#
_entry.id   AF-A0A1V5KUC8-F1
#
_cell.length_a   1.000
_cell.length_b   1.000
_cell.length_c   1.000
_cell.angle_alpha   90.00
_cell.angle_beta   90.00
_cell.angle_gamma   90.00
#
_symmetry.space_group_name_H-M   'P 1'
#
loop_
_entity.id
_entity.type
_entity.pdbx_description
1 polymer ?
#
loop_
_entity_poly.entity_id
_entity_poly.type
_entity_poly.pdbx_seq_one_letter_code
_entity_poly.pdbx_strand_id
1 'polypeptide(L)'
;MRRFFFLSLSVLSFAFSASAITLRISWDPVKEDNLLGYRVHWGFSSKQYTFHAEAGTNPFFEISDVRNGLRYYCAITAVDHWGNESLFSVEASTVIGDTSGHIELPQRWELLSGYPNPFRSGEVSYIELAAPETAPFTLSVYNTLGQKVRTLYDGPGAAGRHVFIWDGRDDHQNPLPSSVYFYRFQTGWKYLTRTVSLIR
;
A
#
# COMPACT_ATOMS: atom_id res chain seq x y z
N MET A 1 -31.95 -16.22 7.24
CA MET A 1 -31.64 -14.87 7.74
C MET A 1 -30.15 -14.63 7.55
N ARG A 2 -29.74 -13.68 6.69
CA ARG A 2 -28.34 -13.28 6.56
C ARG A 2 -27.95 -12.56 7.85
N ARG A 3 -27.22 -13.24 8.73
CA ARG A 3 -26.66 -12.61 9.93
C ARG A 3 -25.53 -11.69 9.47
N PHE A 4 -25.70 -10.39 9.70
CA PHE A 4 -24.64 -9.42 9.51
C PHE A 4 -23.61 -9.63 10.63
N PHE A 5 -22.38 -9.94 10.26
CA PHE A 5 -21.25 -10.04 11.19
C PHE A 5 -20.95 -8.65 11.76
N PHE A 6 -20.95 -8.52 13.08
CA PHE A 6 -20.44 -7.34 13.79
C PHE A 6 -19.12 -7.70 14.43
N LEU A 7 -18.02 -7.16 13.89
CA LEU A 7 -16.72 -7.25 14.52
C LEU A 7 -16.66 -6.18 15.63
N SER A 8 -16.66 -6.58 16.91
CA SER A 8 -16.25 -5.67 17.98
C SER A 8 -14.73 -5.56 17.96
N LEU A 9 -14.23 -4.40 17.53
CA LEU A 9 -12.81 -4.15 17.36
C LEU A 9 -12.14 -3.93 18.72
N SER A 10 -10.97 -4.51 18.86
CA SER A 10 -10.09 -4.38 20.01
C SER A 10 -8.65 -4.35 19.49
N VAL A 11 -7.81 -3.70 20.28
CA VAL A 11 -6.64 -2.90 19.90
C VAL A 11 -5.66 -3.64 18.98
N LEU A 12 -5.35 -3.01 17.84
CA LEU A 12 -4.23 -3.44 17.01
C LEU A 12 -2.92 -3.12 17.75
N SER A 13 -2.12 -4.14 18.03
CA SER A 13 -0.80 -3.99 18.66
C SER A 13 0.27 -4.50 17.71
N PHE A 14 1.34 -3.71 17.54
CA PHE A 14 2.48 -4.06 16.69
C PHE A 14 3.63 -4.56 17.56
N ALA A 15 4.25 -5.69 17.19
CA ALA A 15 5.44 -6.25 17.86
C ALA A 15 6.52 -6.59 16.81
N PHE A 16 7.79 -6.41 17.19
CA PHE A 16 8.96 -6.62 16.33
C PHE A 16 9.75 -7.86 16.77
N SER A 17 10.34 -8.59 15.82
CA SER A 17 11.29 -9.69 16.08
C SER A 17 12.62 -9.48 15.36
N ALA A 18 13.71 -10.03 15.90
CA ALA A 18 15.07 -9.52 15.78
C ALA A 18 15.89 -9.94 14.54
N SER A 19 15.30 -10.32 13.40
CA SER A 19 16.09 -10.60 12.18
C SER A 19 15.49 -10.11 10.86
N ALA A 20 14.24 -9.66 10.88
CA ALA A 20 13.60 -8.93 9.79
C ALA A 20 12.63 -7.94 10.43
N ILE A 21 12.52 -6.73 9.88
CA ILE A 21 11.44 -5.83 10.32
C ILE A 21 10.14 -6.47 9.87
N THR A 22 9.34 -6.95 10.82
CA THR A 22 8.03 -7.57 10.58
C THR A 22 6.94 -6.67 11.14
N LEU A 23 5.79 -6.64 10.46
CA LEU A 23 4.60 -5.95 10.95
C LEU A 23 3.60 -6.99 11.48
N ARG A 24 3.51 -7.10 12.80
CA ARG A 24 2.48 -7.93 13.44
C ARG A 24 1.15 -7.20 13.52
N ILE A 25 0.12 -7.82 12.99
CA ILE A 25 -1.27 -7.37 13.05
C ILE A 25 -2.00 -8.35 13.98
N SER A 26 -2.62 -7.87 15.05
CA SER A 26 -3.42 -8.67 15.99
C SER A 26 -4.83 -8.11 16.16
N TRP A 27 -5.80 -8.97 16.42
CA TRP A 27 -7.19 -8.57 16.64
C TRP A 27 -7.87 -9.47 17.67
N ASP A 28 -9.03 -9.03 18.16
CA ASP A 28 -9.87 -9.89 18.99
C ASP A 28 -10.54 -10.97 18.15
N PRO A 29 -10.44 -12.25 18.56
CA PRO A 29 -11.08 -13.33 17.84
C PRO A 29 -12.61 -13.26 17.94
N VAL A 30 -13.26 -13.35 16.79
CA VAL A 30 -14.69 -13.64 16.64
C VAL A 30 -14.97 -15.06 17.14
N LYS A 31 -15.98 -15.19 18.00
CA LYS A 31 -16.46 -16.46 18.54
C LYS A 31 -17.76 -16.84 17.85
N GLU A 32 -17.63 -17.44 16.67
CA GLU A 32 -18.76 -17.96 15.91
C GLU A 32 -18.45 -19.38 15.43
N ASP A 33 -19.43 -20.28 15.57
CA ASP A 33 -19.25 -21.71 15.26
C ASP A 33 -18.98 -21.97 13.77
N ASN A 34 -19.38 -21.06 12.89
CA ASN A 34 -19.20 -21.16 11.44
C ASN A 34 -17.93 -20.46 10.93
N LEU A 35 -17.11 -19.84 11.78
CA LEU A 35 -15.89 -19.16 11.37
C LEU A 35 -14.89 -20.15 10.75
N LEU A 36 -14.54 -19.97 9.48
CA LEU A 36 -13.46 -20.70 8.82
C LEU A 36 -12.10 -20.06 9.13
N GLY A 37 -12.05 -18.72 9.15
CA GLY A 37 -10.84 -17.98 9.48
C GLY A 37 -10.94 -16.50 9.16
N TYR A 38 -9.79 -15.83 9.11
CA TYR A 38 -9.65 -14.42 8.79
C TYR A 38 -8.83 -14.23 7.54
N ARG A 39 -9.19 -13.20 6.77
CA ARG A 39 -8.34 -12.65 5.72
C ARG A 39 -7.86 -11.27 6.14
N VAL A 40 -6.55 -11.08 6.08
CA VAL A 40 -5.88 -9.82 6.38
C VAL A 40 -5.59 -9.11 5.08
N HIS A 41 -5.92 -7.83 5.02
CA HIS A 41 -5.78 -6.97 3.86
C HIS A 41 -4.89 -5.79 4.22
N TRP A 42 -3.92 -5.45 3.36
CA TRP A 42 -3.07 -4.28 3.57
C TRP A 42 -2.72 -3.55 2.27
N GLY A 43 -2.28 -2.31 2.43
CA GLY A 43 -1.81 -1.46 1.35
C GLY A 43 -1.11 -0.21 1.87
N PHE A 44 -0.80 0.69 0.95
CA PHE A 44 -0.04 1.92 1.24
C PHE A 44 -0.90 3.19 1.19
N SER A 45 -2.20 3.06 0.92
CA SER A 45 -3.17 4.14 0.94
C SER A 45 -4.42 3.71 1.71
N SER A 46 -5.01 4.66 2.44
CA SER A 46 -6.22 4.41 3.21
C SER A 46 -7.32 3.88 2.30
N LYS A 47 -7.99 2.82 2.74
CA LYS A 47 -9.07 2.11 2.05
C LYS A 47 -8.69 1.50 0.69
N GLN A 48 -7.41 1.46 0.36
CA GLN A 48 -6.90 0.78 -0.83
C GLN A 48 -5.97 -0.36 -0.40
N TYR A 49 -6.58 -1.53 -0.17
CA TYR A 49 -5.86 -2.75 0.18
C TYR A 49 -5.65 -3.57 -1.09
N THR A 50 -4.41 -3.65 -1.52
CA THR A 50 -4.04 -4.31 -2.76
C THR A 50 -3.30 -5.63 -2.53
N PHE A 51 -2.93 -5.89 -1.28
CA PHE A 51 -2.38 -7.16 -0.81
C PHE A 51 -3.32 -7.78 0.21
N HIS A 52 -3.39 -9.11 0.22
CA HIS A 52 -4.10 -9.85 1.24
C HIS A 52 -3.46 -11.23 1.49
N ALA A 53 -3.79 -11.82 2.62
CA ALA A 53 -3.39 -13.17 2.99
C ALA A 53 -4.43 -13.81 3.91
N GLU A 54 -4.56 -15.13 3.82
CA GLU A 54 -5.37 -15.92 4.74
C GLU A 54 -4.58 -16.14 6.04
N ALA A 55 -5.14 -15.69 7.17
CA ALA A 55 -4.56 -15.88 8.50
C ALA A 55 -5.11 -17.13 9.21
N GLY A 56 -6.06 -17.84 8.59
CA GLY A 56 -6.75 -18.97 9.21
C GLY A 56 -7.46 -18.52 10.48
N THR A 57 -7.42 -19.33 11.54
CA THR A 57 -8.08 -19.01 12.82
C THR A 57 -7.18 -18.24 13.81
N ASN A 58 -5.92 -17.97 13.44
CA ASN A 58 -5.01 -17.24 14.31
C ASN A 58 -5.50 -15.78 14.45
N PRO A 59 -5.61 -15.23 15.67
CA PRO A 59 -6.02 -13.84 15.90
C PRO A 59 -4.87 -12.85 15.64
N PHE A 60 -3.90 -13.24 14.81
CA PHE A 60 -2.81 -12.40 14.39
C PHE A 60 -2.24 -12.87 13.04
N PHE A 61 -1.54 -11.96 12.37
CA PHE A 61 -0.80 -12.19 11.14
C PHE A 61 0.48 -11.35 11.14
N GLU A 62 1.53 -11.83 10.50
CA GLU A 62 2.81 -11.12 10.41
C GLU A 62 3.15 -10.88 8.94
N ILE A 63 3.33 -9.60 8.58
CA ILE A 63 3.82 -9.20 7.27
C ILE A 63 5.34 -9.11 7.36
N SER A 64 6.02 -9.97 6.60
CA SER A 64 7.47 -9.93 6.41
C SER A 64 7.87 -8.85 5.40
N ASP A 65 9.15 -8.50 5.37
CA ASP A 65 9.74 -7.56 4.38
C ASP A 65 9.11 -6.16 4.40
N VAL A 66 8.59 -5.72 5.55
CA VAL A 66 8.12 -4.35 5.69
C VAL A 66 9.29 -3.39 5.74
N ARG A 67 9.06 -2.17 5.24
CA ARG A 67 10.15 -1.20 5.04
C ARG A 67 10.06 -0.08 6.04
N ASN A 68 11.17 0.18 6.72
CA ASN A 68 11.32 1.32 7.63
C ASN A 68 10.91 2.63 6.94
N GLY A 69 10.12 3.44 7.65
CA GLY A 69 9.63 4.74 7.22
C GLY A 69 8.42 4.70 6.29
N LEU A 70 7.96 3.52 5.84
CA LEU A 70 6.71 3.41 5.09
C LEU A 70 5.50 3.28 6.01
N ARG A 71 4.39 3.90 5.57
CA ARG A 71 3.08 3.73 6.21
C ARG A 71 2.33 2.57 5.59
N TYR A 72 1.80 1.71 6.43
CA TYR A 72 0.90 0.61 6.07
C TYR A 72 -0.50 0.89 6.61
N TYR A 73 -1.50 0.58 5.80
CA TYR A 73 -2.92 0.57 6.18
C TYR A 73 -3.40 -0.86 6.12
N CYS A 74 -4.09 -1.30 7.17
CA CYS A 74 -4.50 -2.69 7.34
C CYS A 74 -5.98 -2.77 7.77
N ALA A 75 -6.67 -3.77 7.25
CA ALA A 75 -8.01 -4.15 7.66
C ALA A 75 -8.17 -5.67 7.61
N ILE A 76 -9.11 -6.20 8.39
CA ILE A 76 -9.35 -7.64 8.53
C ILE A 76 -10.79 -7.94 8.19
N THR A 77 -11.03 -9.13 7.65
CA THR A 77 -12.35 -9.69 7.36
C THR A 77 -12.43 -11.10 7.94
N ALA A 78 -13.62 -11.54 8.34
CA ALA A 78 -13.90 -12.90 8.75
C ALA A 78 -14.52 -13.67 7.59
N VAL A 79 -14.12 -14.93 7.41
CA VAL A 79 -14.62 -15.84 6.38
C VAL A 79 -15.27 -17.03 7.07
N ASP A 80 -16.46 -17.43 6.63
CA ASP A 80 -17.16 -18.62 7.14
C ASP A 80 -16.88 -19.89 6.29
N HIS A 81 -17.32 -21.05 6.77
CA HIS A 81 -17.13 -22.34 6.06
C HIS A 81 -17.89 -22.43 4.72
N TRP A 82 -18.79 -21.49 4.43
CA TRP A 82 -19.48 -21.38 3.14
C TRP A 82 -18.79 -20.38 2.20
N GLY A 83 -17.69 -19.77 2.63
CA GLY A 83 -16.94 -18.78 1.86
C GLY A 83 -17.52 -17.38 1.88
N ASN A 84 -18.49 -17.09 2.75
CA ASN A 84 -18.98 -15.72 2.92
C ASN A 84 -17.94 -14.89 3.71
N GLU A 85 -17.65 -13.70 3.22
CA GLU A 85 -16.73 -12.74 3.85
C GLU A 85 -17.51 -11.60 4.49
N SER A 86 -17.08 -11.19 5.69
CA SER A 86 -17.66 -10.06 6.41
C SER A 86 -17.32 -8.71 5.74
N LEU A 87 -17.87 -7.62 6.30
CA LEU A 87 -17.31 -6.29 6.06
C LEU A 87 -15.89 -6.18 6.65
N PHE A 88 -15.12 -5.21 6.15
CA PHE A 88 -13.84 -4.85 6.74
C PHE A 88 -13.99 -4.36 8.18
N SER A 89 -12.99 -4.68 9.00
CA SER A 89 -12.76 -4.05 10.30
C SER A 89 -12.57 -2.53 10.17
N VAL A 90 -12.54 -1.84 11.31
CA VAL A 90 -11.94 -0.50 11.34
C VAL A 90 -10.51 -0.61 10.82
N GLU A 91 -10.15 0.36 9.97
CA GLU A 91 -8.80 0.43 9.43
C GLU A 91 -7.84 0.88 10.51
N ALA A 92 -6.70 0.22 10.57
CA ALA A 92 -5.58 0.68 11.36
C ALA A 92 -4.40 1.03 10.44
N SER A 93 -3.54 1.94 10.89
CA SER A 93 -2.34 2.29 10.14
C SER A 93 -1.18 2.57 11.06
N THR A 94 0.03 2.32 10.57
CA THR A 94 1.26 2.65 11.29
C THR A 94 2.41 2.94 10.33
N VAL A 95 3.42 3.67 10.81
CA VAL A 95 4.70 3.83 10.12
C VAL A 95 5.69 2.84 10.72
N ILE A 96 6.41 2.13 9.87
CA ILE A 96 7.38 1.12 10.29
C ILE A 96 8.63 1.80 10.84
N GLY A 97 9.01 1.49 12.08
CA GLY A 97 10.32 1.78 12.65
C GLY A 97 11.28 0.59 12.51
N ASP A 98 12.54 0.79 12.89
CA ASP A 98 13.52 -0.30 13.04
C ASP A 98 13.26 -1.08 14.33
N THR A 99 14.14 -2.02 14.68
CA THR A 99 14.02 -2.83 15.90
C THR A 99 13.99 -2.00 17.19
N SER A 100 14.51 -0.77 17.17
CA SER A 100 14.45 0.20 18.28
C SER A 100 13.25 1.16 18.19
N GLY A 101 12.39 1.03 17.18
CA GLY A 101 11.27 1.92 16.92
C GLY A 101 11.66 3.25 16.27
N HIS A 102 12.92 3.40 15.83
CA HIS A 102 13.39 4.60 15.15
C HIS A 102 12.97 4.58 13.67
N ILE A 103 12.43 5.70 13.19
CA ILE A 103 12.13 5.91 11.77
C ILE A 103 13.38 6.51 11.12
N GLU A 104 13.99 5.75 10.22
CA GLU A 104 15.14 6.19 9.45
C GLU A 104 14.67 7.03 8.26
N LEU A 105 15.02 8.32 8.28
CA LEU A 105 14.73 9.20 7.16
C LEU A 105 15.66 8.92 5.97
N PRO A 106 15.16 8.99 4.73
CA PRO A 106 16.00 8.92 3.54
C PRO A 106 17.12 9.96 3.56
N GLN A 107 18.28 9.61 3.01
CA GLN A 107 19.42 10.53 2.94
C GLN A 107 19.40 11.41 1.68
N ARG A 108 18.59 11.05 0.67
CA ARG A 108 18.48 11.80 -0.59
C ARG A 108 17.13 11.57 -1.24
N TRP A 109 16.73 12.53 -2.08
CA TRP A 109 15.60 12.37 -2.98
C TRP A 109 15.87 11.23 -3.97
N GLU A 110 15.00 10.22 -3.96
CA GLU A 110 15.09 9.06 -4.84
C GLU A 110 13.70 8.58 -5.25
N LEU A 111 13.51 8.35 -6.55
CA LEU A 111 12.32 7.72 -7.10
C LEU A 111 12.72 6.28 -7.45
N LEU A 112 12.12 5.29 -6.80
CA LEU A 112 12.44 3.88 -7.04
C LEU A 112 11.74 3.39 -8.31
N SER A 113 12.12 2.23 -8.84
CA SER A 113 11.38 1.64 -9.96
C SER A 113 9.96 1.26 -9.53
N GLY A 114 9.00 1.43 -10.44
CA GLY A 114 7.64 0.94 -10.20
C GLY A 114 7.61 -0.58 -10.17
N TYR A 115 6.73 -1.16 -9.35
CA TYR A 115 6.50 -2.61 -9.30
C TYR A 115 4.99 -2.92 -9.20
N PRO A 116 4.50 -4.03 -9.76
CA PRO A 116 5.19 -4.82 -10.77
C PRO A 116 5.51 -3.97 -12.01
N ASN A 117 6.57 -4.34 -12.71
CA ASN A 117 6.96 -3.74 -13.99
C ASN A 117 7.57 -4.85 -14.87
N PRO A 118 6.90 -5.27 -15.96
CA PRO A 118 5.60 -4.75 -16.43
C PRO A 118 4.44 -5.08 -15.48
N PHE A 119 3.38 -4.28 -15.50
CA PHE A 119 2.10 -4.58 -14.82
C PHE A 119 0.97 -4.74 -15.83
N ARG A 120 -0.05 -5.53 -15.47
CA ARG A 120 -1.19 -5.82 -16.36
C ARG A 120 -2.30 -4.78 -16.23
N SER A 121 -3.05 -4.59 -17.31
CA SER A 121 -4.28 -3.81 -17.30
C SER A 121 -5.29 -4.42 -16.33
N GLY A 122 -5.79 -3.61 -15.40
CA GLY A 122 -6.67 -4.07 -14.31
C GLY A 122 -5.93 -4.35 -13.00
N GLU A 123 -4.59 -4.38 -13.02
CA GLU A 123 -3.73 -4.36 -11.83
C GLU A 123 -3.21 -2.93 -11.59
N VAL A 124 -2.45 -2.77 -10.49
CA VAL A 124 -1.82 -1.50 -10.14
C VAL A 124 -0.30 -1.62 -10.07
N SER A 125 0.40 -0.54 -10.38
CA SER A 125 1.82 -0.35 -10.17
C SER A 125 2.06 0.60 -9.00
N TYR A 126 2.92 0.20 -8.07
CA TYR A 126 3.36 0.98 -6.93
C TYR A 126 4.66 1.69 -7.28
N ILE A 127 4.76 2.97 -6.94
CA ILE A 127 5.96 3.78 -7.13
C ILE A 127 6.36 4.41 -5.81
N GLU A 128 7.58 4.12 -5.35
CA GLU A 128 8.08 4.68 -4.10
C GLU A 128 8.96 5.92 -4.34
N LEU A 129 8.70 6.93 -3.52
CA LEU A 129 9.51 8.13 -3.40
C LEU A 129 10.15 8.18 -2.00
N ALA A 130 11.47 8.30 -1.97
CA ALA A 130 12.22 8.62 -0.77
C ALA A 130 12.46 10.15 -0.72
N ALA A 131 11.96 10.80 0.32
CA ALA A 131 12.06 12.24 0.57
C ALA A 131 12.93 12.49 1.82
N PRO A 132 14.11 13.10 1.70
CA PRO A 132 14.98 13.37 2.85
C PRO A 132 14.47 14.53 3.72
N GLU A 133 13.63 15.39 3.16
CA GLU A 133 13.15 16.60 3.81
C GLU A 133 11.72 16.91 3.35
N THR A 134 11.01 17.73 4.12
CA THR A 134 9.66 18.20 3.78
C THR A 134 9.74 19.27 2.70
N ALA A 135 9.13 19.03 1.56
CA ALA A 135 9.07 19.96 0.44
C ALA A 135 7.84 19.67 -0.44
N PRO A 136 7.28 20.69 -1.13
CA PRO A 136 6.27 20.43 -2.13
C PRO A 136 6.86 19.65 -3.32
N PHE A 137 6.09 18.73 -3.86
CA PHE A 137 6.50 17.98 -5.04
C PHE A 137 5.30 17.54 -5.88
N THR A 138 5.59 17.24 -7.15
CA THR A 138 4.64 16.69 -8.09
C THR A 138 5.14 15.33 -8.58
N LEU A 139 4.24 14.36 -8.65
CA LEU A 139 4.47 13.07 -9.30
C LEU A 139 3.42 12.88 -10.39
N SER A 140 3.88 12.64 -11.61
CA SER A 140 3.01 12.50 -12.78
C SER A 140 3.48 11.39 -13.70
N VAL A 141 2.55 10.86 -14.49
CA VAL A 141 2.80 9.85 -15.51
C VAL A 141 2.78 10.51 -16.89
N TYR A 142 3.76 10.16 -17.72
CA TYR A 142 3.90 10.66 -19.08
C TYR A 142 3.96 9.50 -20.08
N ASN A 143 3.41 9.71 -21.28
CA ASN A 143 3.58 8.77 -22.40
C ASN A 143 4.92 9.00 -23.13
N THR A 144 5.20 8.18 -24.16
CA THR A 144 6.43 8.27 -24.98
C THR A 144 6.55 9.55 -25.80
N LEU A 145 5.46 10.28 -26.04
CA LEU A 145 5.45 11.59 -26.67
C LEU A 145 5.77 12.73 -25.69
N GLY A 146 5.98 12.41 -24.41
CA GLY A 146 6.20 13.42 -23.36
C GLY A 146 4.93 14.16 -22.94
N GLN A 147 3.75 13.66 -23.29
CA GLN A 147 2.48 14.21 -22.84
C GLN A 147 2.17 13.67 -21.44
N LYS A 148 1.78 14.55 -20.52
CA LYS A 148 1.28 14.13 -19.20
C LYS A 148 -0.08 13.48 -19.37
N VAL A 149 -0.21 12.24 -18.90
CA VAL A 149 -1.45 11.45 -18.98
C VAL A 149 -2.15 11.33 -17.63
N ARG A 150 -1.39 11.40 -16.53
CA ARG A 150 -1.93 11.29 -15.17
C ARG A 150 -1.13 12.14 -14.20
N THR A 151 -1.79 12.82 -13.27
CA THR A 151 -1.18 13.38 -12.07
C THR A 151 -1.48 12.45 -10.89
N LEU A 152 -0.44 11.89 -10.25
CA LEU A 152 -0.59 11.00 -9.09
C LEU A 152 -0.60 11.78 -7.78
N TYR A 153 0.18 12.86 -7.73
CA TYR A 153 0.27 13.74 -6.57
C TYR A 153 0.77 15.11 -6.98
N ASP A 154 0.21 16.16 -6.37
CA ASP A 154 0.66 17.54 -6.55
C ASP A 154 0.36 18.34 -5.27
N GLY A 155 1.38 18.61 -4.46
CA GLY A 155 1.17 19.26 -3.16
C GLY A 155 2.33 19.17 -2.18
N PRO A 156 2.09 19.49 -0.89
CA PRO A 156 3.09 19.49 0.17
C PRO A 156 3.49 18.07 0.61
N GLY A 157 4.75 17.69 0.41
CA GLY A 157 5.27 16.40 0.82
C GLY A 157 6.06 16.43 2.13
N ALA A 158 5.79 15.50 3.05
CA ALA A 158 6.60 15.32 4.25
C ALA A 158 7.92 14.57 3.95
N ALA A 159 8.93 14.75 4.80
CA ALA A 159 10.08 13.85 4.83
C ALA A 159 9.65 12.40 5.13
N GLY A 160 10.36 11.42 4.56
CA GLY A 160 10.09 9.99 4.73
C GLY A 160 9.90 9.27 3.40
N ARG A 161 9.34 8.07 3.47
CA ARG A 161 9.04 7.25 2.29
C ARG A 161 7.55 7.33 1.97
N HIS A 162 7.24 7.49 0.69
CA HIS A 162 5.88 7.58 0.16
C HIS A 162 5.69 6.55 -0.93
N VAL A 163 4.51 5.95 -1.00
CA VAL A 163 4.13 5.06 -2.11
C VAL A 163 2.91 5.67 -2.80
N PHE A 164 3.01 5.80 -4.12
CA PHE A 164 1.88 6.16 -4.97
C PHE A 164 1.48 4.95 -5.80
N ILE A 165 0.22 4.94 -6.21
CA ILE A 165 -0.39 3.83 -6.95
C ILE A 165 -0.88 4.37 -8.29
N TRP A 166 -0.59 3.63 -9.36
CA TRP A 166 -1.14 3.90 -10.67
C TRP A 166 -1.77 2.64 -11.26
N ASP A 167 -3.00 2.76 -11.73
CA ASP A 167 -3.83 1.67 -12.25
C ASP A 167 -3.85 1.59 -13.79
N GLY A 168 -2.94 2.32 -14.45
CA GLY A 168 -2.88 2.37 -15.91
C GLY A 168 -3.94 3.27 -16.56
N ARG A 169 -4.61 4.14 -15.79
CA ARG A 169 -5.60 5.11 -16.32
C ARG A 169 -5.06 6.53 -16.40
N ASP A 170 -5.65 7.33 -17.29
CA ASP A 170 -5.39 8.77 -17.37
C ASP A 170 -6.16 9.57 -16.29
N ASP A 171 -6.02 10.89 -16.26
CA ASP A 171 -6.75 11.78 -15.33
C ASP A 171 -8.28 11.73 -15.51
N HIS A 172 -8.77 11.26 -16.66
CA HIS A 172 -10.20 11.08 -16.96
C HIS A 172 -10.71 9.65 -16.65
N GLN A 173 -9.87 8.81 -16.03
CA GLN A 173 -10.16 7.41 -15.72
C GLN A 173 -10.29 6.49 -16.94
N ASN A 174 -9.84 6.93 -18.12
CA ASN A 174 -9.80 6.07 -19.30
C ASN A 174 -8.60 5.12 -19.21
N PRO A 175 -8.78 3.83 -19.56
CA PRO A 175 -7.69 2.87 -19.60
C PRO A 175 -6.71 3.21 -20.72
N LEU A 176 -5.43 3.34 -20.39
CA LEU A 176 -4.39 3.60 -21.38
C LEU A 176 -3.98 2.31 -22.11
N PRO A 177 -3.45 2.42 -23.35
CA PRO A 177 -2.97 1.26 -24.12
C PRO A 177 -1.71 0.63 -23.52
N SER A 178 -1.41 -0.61 -23.93
CA SER A 178 -0.12 -1.23 -23.64
C SER A 178 1.00 -0.37 -24.21
N SER A 179 1.89 0.12 -23.35
CA SER A 179 3.00 0.98 -23.75
C SER A 179 4.02 1.11 -22.63
N VAL A 180 5.08 1.84 -22.94
CA VAL A 180 6.01 2.35 -21.95
C VAL A 180 5.54 3.74 -21.50
N TYR A 181 5.53 3.94 -20.18
CA TYR A 181 5.20 5.19 -19.53
C TYR A 181 6.35 5.61 -18.61
N PHE A 182 6.33 6.89 -18.21
CA PHE A 182 7.34 7.48 -17.36
C PHE A 182 6.70 8.11 -16.13
N TYR A 183 7.05 7.60 -14.95
CA TYR A 183 6.89 8.35 -13.71
C TYR A 183 7.91 9.47 -13.69
N ARG A 184 7.43 10.71 -13.56
CA ARG A 184 8.27 11.89 -13.41
C ARG A 184 7.93 12.57 -12.09
N PHE A 185 8.95 12.63 -11.24
CA PHE A 185 8.95 13.37 -9.99
C PHE A 185 9.64 14.72 -10.20
N GLN A 186 9.10 15.75 -9.56
CA GLN A 186 9.68 17.09 -9.53
C GLN A 186 9.50 17.72 -8.15
N THR A 187 10.58 18.27 -7.59
CA THR A 187 10.56 19.15 -6.41
C THR A 187 11.59 20.25 -6.59
N GLY A 188 11.22 21.51 -6.38
CA GLY A 188 12.12 22.65 -6.58
C GLY A 188 12.92 22.56 -7.89
N TRP A 189 14.23 22.36 -7.77
CA TRP A 189 15.17 22.22 -8.89
C TRP A 189 15.45 20.76 -9.33
N LYS A 190 14.98 19.76 -8.58
CA LYS A 190 15.28 18.35 -8.82
C LYS A 190 14.19 17.65 -9.62
N TYR A 191 14.62 16.85 -10.60
CA TYR A 191 13.77 16.03 -11.44
C TYR A 191 14.27 14.58 -11.44
N LEU A 192 13.37 13.62 -11.26
CA LEU A 192 13.69 12.19 -11.34
C LEU A 192 12.68 11.50 -12.26
N THR A 193 13.15 10.55 -13.07
CA THR A 193 12.30 9.79 -13.97
C THR A 193 12.53 8.29 -13.81
N ARG A 194 11.45 7.52 -13.86
CA ARG A 194 11.45 6.06 -13.86
C ARG A 194 10.49 5.53 -14.89
N THR A 195 10.91 4.49 -15.60
CA THR A 195 10.12 3.84 -16.64
C THR A 195 9.22 2.77 -16.04
N VAL A 196 8.02 2.63 -16.57
CA VAL A 196 7.09 1.55 -16.24
C VAL A 196 6.39 1.06 -17.51
N SER A 197 6.24 -0.25 -17.66
CA SER A 197 5.58 -0.87 -18.81
C SER A 197 4.19 -1.37 -18.40
N LEU A 198 3.17 -0.96 -19.15
CA LEU A 198 1.81 -1.46 -19.04
C LEU A 198 1.55 -2.46 -20.17
N ILE A 199 1.03 -3.63 -19.82
CA ILE A 199 0.64 -4.68 -20.77
C ILE A 199 -0.83 -5.06 -20.61
N ARG A 200 -1.46 -5.50 -21.69
CA ARG A 200 -2.83 -6.05 -21.69
C ARG A 200 -2.75 -7.56 -21.81
#